data_AF-A0A951YDB5-F1
#
_entry.id   AF-A0A951YDB5-F1
#
_cell.length_a   1.000
_cell.length_b   1.000
_cell.length_c   1.000
_cell.angle_alpha   90.00
_cell.angle_beta   90.00
_cell.angle_gamma   90.00
#
_symmetry.space_group_name_H-M   'P 1'
#
loop_
_entity.id
_entity.type
_entity.pdbx_description
1 polymer ?
#
loop_
_entity_poly.entity_id
_entity_poly.type
_entity_poly.pdbx_seq_one_letter_code
_entity_poly.pdbx_strand_id
1 'polypeptide(L)'
;MKLIFTLIAILLYNTAYTQWIFENTFESPKNIYNDRFIIDTANYPNNIWQIGEPQKTTFNSAHSYPNAVITDTINAYPVNDTSVFYFKVVSYHPPGLPQHWYELVGFSFNYRLDIDSGEIVKVEISTDSGMHWVNLLEEDTTY
;
A
#
# COMPACT_ATOMS: atom_id res chain seq x y z
N MET A 1 -30.79 -4.21 44.39
CA MET A 1 -30.07 -2.94 44.11
C MET A 1 -28.57 -3.11 43.93
N LYS A 2 -27.82 -3.72 44.87
CA LYS A 2 -26.36 -3.90 44.73
C LYS A 2 -25.93 -4.58 43.42
N LEU A 3 -26.62 -5.67 43.04
CA LEU A 3 -26.33 -6.42 41.80
C LEU A 3 -26.47 -5.56 40.53
N ILE A 4 -27.45 -4.67 40.49
CA ILE A 4 -27.72 -3.78 39.34
C ILE A 4 -26.62 -2.73 39.23
N PHE A 5 -26.18 -2.14 40.35
CA PHE A 5 -25.06 -1.19 40.36
C PHE A 5 -23.74 -1.84 39.91
N THR A 6 -23.49 -3.08 40.30
CA THR A 6 -22.29 -3.82 39.86
C THR A 6 -22.32 -4.11 38.36
N LEU A 7 -23.47 -4.49 37.81
CA LEU A 7 -23.63 -4.74 36.37
C LEU A 7 -23.44 -3.45 35.54
N ILE A 8 -23.96 -2.32 36.03
CA ILE A 8 -23.78 -1.01 35.38
C ILE A 8 -22.29 -0.60 35.41
N ALA A 9 -21.59 -0.81 36.53
CA ALA A 9 -20.17 -0.48 36.64
C ALA A 9 -19.28 -1.31 35.68
N ILE A 10 -19.62 -2.58 35.43
CA ILE A 10 -18.90 -3.45 34.49
C ILE A 10 -19.16 -3.02 33.04
N LEU A 11 -20.40 -2.66 32.70
CA LEU A 11 -20.73 -2.17 31.35
C LEU A 11 -20.04 -0.84 31.01
N LEU A 12 -19.82 0.01 32.02
CA LEU A 12 -19.11 1.28 31.89
C LEU A 12 -17.57 1.15 31.80
N TYR A 13 -17.01 -0.05 32.03
CA TYR A 13 -15.56 -0.31 32.03
C TYR A 13 -15.02 -0.99 30.77
N ASN A 14 -15.78 -0.98 29.67
CA ASN A 14 -15.29 -1.51 28.40
C ASN A 14 -14.35 -0.51 27.74
N THR A 15 -13.04 -0.73 27.90
CA THR A 15 -12.03 -0.16 27.01
C THR A 15 -11.80 -1.14 25.88
N ALA A 16 -12.10 -0.73 24.65
CA ALA A 16 -11.74 -1.47 23.45
C ALA A 16 -10.38 -0.97 22.97
N TYR A 17 -9.40 -1.86 22.88
CA TYR A 17 -8.13 -1.59 22.22
C TYR A 17 -8.27 -1.98 20.76
N THR A 18 -8.17 -1.02 19.84
CA THR A 18 -8.02 -1.30 18.41
C THR A 18 -6.52 -1.34 18.07
N GLN A 19 -6.14 -2.11 17.06
CA GLN A 19 -4.80 -1.98 16.47
C GLN A 19 -4.65 -0.61 15.79
N TRP A 20 -3.44 -0.05 15.82
CA TRP A 20 -3.13 1.16 15.05
C TRP A 20 -3.08 0.80 13.57
N ILE A 21 -3.93 1.44 12.77
CA ILE A 21 -3.93 1.30 11.31
C ILE A 21 -3.17 2.50 10.75
N PHE A 22 -2.11 2.22 9.99
CA PHE A 22 -1.41 3.24 9.22
C PHE A 22 -1.96 3.27 7.81
N GLU A 23 -2.82 4.26 7.53
CA GLU A 23 -3.30 4.52 6.19
C GLU A 23 -2.28 5.39 5.45
N ASN A 24 -1.81 4.92 4.30
CA ASN A 24 -0.98 5.71 3.39
C ASN A 24 -1.90 6.23 2.29
N THR A 25 -1.89 7.55 2.08
CA THR A 25 -2.68 8.19 1.02
C THR A 25 -1.77 8.83 -0.01
N PHE A 26 -2.30 9.05 -1.20
CA PHE A 26 -1.59 9.73 -2.29
C PHE A 26 -1.70 11.25 -2.23
N GLU A 27 -2.38 11.79 -1.21
CA GLU A 27 -2.77 13.21 -1.12
C GLU A 27 -1.80 14.08 -0.33
N SER A 28 -1.02 13.47 0.56
CA SER A 28 -0.19 14.24 1.48
C SER A 28 1.19 14.49 0.87
N PRO A 29 1.76 15.70 1.01
CA PRO A 29 3.11 15.98 0.55
C PRO A 29 4.10 15.01 1.18
N LYS A 30 5.23 14.80 0.47
CA LYS A 30 6.31 13.89 0.88
C LYS A 30 6.65 14.11 2.35
N ASN A 31 6.30 13.14 3.18
CA ASN A 31 6.61 13.10 4.61
C ASN A 31 7.22 11.73 4.89
N ILE A 32 7.72 11.51 6.11
CA ILE A 32 8.38 10.24 6.50
C ILE A 32 7.50 9.00 6.31
N TYR A 33 6.18 9.15 6.19
CA TYR A 33 5.22 8.08 5.91
C TYR A 33 4.95 7.92 4.41
N ASN A 34 4.98 9.02 3.64
CA ASN A 34 4.79 9.01 2.18
C ASN A 34 6.07 8.76 1.37
N ASP A 35 7.25 8.72 2.01
CA ASP A 35 8.53 8.32 1.39
C ASP A 35 8.62 6.80 1.10
N ARG A 36 7.53 6.06 1.33
CA ARG A 36 7.45 4.61 1.08
C ARG A 36 7.25 4.27 -0.38
N PHE A 37 6.66 5.17 -1.16
CA PHE A 37 6.49 4.97 -2.60
C PHE A 37 7.74 5.40 -3.35
N ILE A 38 8.37 4.45 -4.02
CA ILE A 38 9.63 4.66 -4.76
C ILE A 38 9.37 4.28 -6.21
N ILE A 39 9.37 5.26 -7.11
CA ILE A 39 9.36 5.01 -8.55
C ILE A 39 10.79 4.71 -8.97
N ASP A 40 11.05 3.50 -9.48
CA ASP A 40 12.40 3.05 -9.80
C ASP A 40 12.87 3.63 -11.13
N THR A 41 13.35 4.87 -11.07
CA THR A 41 14.00 5.56 -12.20
C THR A 41 15.49 5.21 -12.33
N ALA A 42 16.06 4.51 -11.35
CA ALA A 42 17.47 4.14 -11.36
C ALA A 42 17.71 2.93 -12.28
N ASN A 43 16.87 1.89 -12.18
CA ASN A 43 16.94 0.72 -13.06
C ASN A 43 16.05 0.86 -14.31
N TYR A 44 14.98 1.67 -14.23
CA TYR A 44 14.05 1.91 -15.33
C TYR A 44 14.00 3.42 -15.65
N PRO A 45 14.94 3.97 -16.42
CA PRO A 45 15.03 5.42 -16.64
C PRO A 45 13.82 6.02 -17.37
N ASN A 46 13.06 5.20 -18.09
CA ASN A 46 11.84 5.60 -18.80
C ASN A 46 10.56 5.26 -18.02
N ASN A 47 10.66 5.00 -16.72
CA ASN A 47 9.53 4.61 -15.89
C ASN A 47 8.41 5.66 -15.92
N ILE A 48 7.19 5.20 -16.25
CA ILE A 48 6.03 6.07 -16.44
C ILE A 48 5.05 6.06 -15.25
N TRP A 49 5.36 5.36 -14.16
CA TRP A 49 4.54 5.44 -12.95
C TRP A 49 4.52 6.88 -12.43
N GLN A 50 3.32 7.36 -12.12
CA GLN A 50 3.04 8.69 -11.60
C GLN A 50 2.09 8.58 -10.41
N ILE A 51 2.21 9.51 -9.47
CA ILE A 51 1.19 9.73 -8.44
C ILE A 51 0.41 10.97 -8.84
N GLY A 52 -0.88 10.81 -9.13
CA GLY A 52 -1.71 11.91 -9.61
C GLY A 52 -3.16 11.52 -9.90
N GLU A 53 -3.97 12.50 -10.27
CA GLU A 53 -5.37 12.30 -10.64
C GLU A 53 -5.45 11.59 -12.01
N PRO A 54 -6.15 10.45 -12.12
CA PRO A 54 -6.34 9.77 -13.40
C PRO A 54 -7.26 10.56 -14.34
N GLN A 55 -6.80 10.82 -15.57
CA GLN A 55 -7.50 11.61 -16.59
C GLN A 55 -7.73 10.85 -17.91
N LYS A 56 -7.47 9.54 -17.94
CA LYS A 56 -7.68 8.67 -19.10
C LYS A 56 -9.15 8.34 -19.29
N THR A 57 -9.55 7.93 -20.49
CA THR A 57 -10.90 7.41 -20.74
C THR A 57 -11.23 6.16 -19.91
N THR A 58 -10.30 5.19 -19.81
CA THR A 58 -10.53 3.94 -19.04
C THR A 58 -10.36 4.15 -17.52
N PHE A 59 -9.40 4.99 -17.15
CA PHE A 59 -9.04 5.34 -15.77
C PHE A 59 -9.18 6.86 -15.58
N ASN A 60 -10.40 7.31 -15.32
CA ASN A 60 -10.77 8.74 -15.18
C ASN A 60 -11.02 9.16 -13.72
N SER A 61 -10.73 8.28 -12.76
CA SER A 61 -10.91 8.54 -11.34
C SER A 61 -10.06 7.59 -10.49
N ALA A 62 -9.61 8.08 -9.34
CA ALA A 62 -8.93 7.27 -8.33
C ALA A 62 -9.93 6.60 -7.38
N HIS A 63 -9.55 5.45 -6.82
CA HIS A 63 -10.29 4.86 -5.69
C HIS A 63 -10.18 5.73 -4.43
N SER A 64 -8.98 6.25 -4.17
CA SER A 64 -8.63 7.15 -3.05
C SER A 64 -8.63 8.60 -3.51
N TYR A 65 -9.79 9.13 -3.93
CA TYR A 65 -9.88 10.47 -4.52
C TYR A 65 -9.05 11.56 -3.78
N PRO A 66 -8.38 12.45 -4.52
CA PRO A 66 -8.28 12.50 -5.99
C PRO A 66 -7.18 11.65 -6.66
N ASN A 67 -6.09 11.32 -5.98
CA ASN A 67 -4.89 10.76 -6.61
C ASN A 67 -4.80 9.23 -6.50
N ALA A 68 -4.07 8.63 -7.44
CA ALA A 68 -3.67 7.22 -7.43
C ALA A 68 -2.23 7.07 -7.96
N VAL A 69 -1.60 5.92 -7.71
CA VAL A 69 -0.42 5.51 -8.48
C VAL A 69 -0.89 4.90 -9.79
N ILE A 70 -0.48 5.46 -10.93
CA ILE A 70 -0.94 5.06 -12.27
C ILE A 70 0.18 5.20 -13.30
N THR A 71 0.17 4.37 -14.33
CA THR A 71 1.09 4.45 -15.48
C THR A 71 0.72 5.61 -16.40
N ASP A 72 1.25 6.82 -16.18
CA ASP A 72 0.81 8.08 -16.82
C ASP A 72 -0.64 8.46 -16.47
N THR A 73 -0.86 9.73 -16.14
CA THR A 73 -2.19 10.24 -15.74
C THR A 73 -3.10 10.53 -16.94
N ILE A 74 -2.55 10.76 -18.13
CA ILE A 74 -3.27 11.26 -19.31
C ILE A 74 -3.29 10.23 -20.45
N ASN A 75 -2.15 9.63 -20.77
CA ASN A 75 -1.95 8.78 -21.95
C ASN A 75 -1.90 7.30 -21.57
N ALA A 76 -2.33 6.41 -22.48
CA ALA A 76 -2.09 4.98 -22.34
C ALA A 76 -0.60 4.67 -22.24
N TYR A 77 -0.25 3.54 -21.61
CA TYR A 77 1.13 3.10 -21.54
C TYR A 77 1.66 2.74 -22.94
N PRO A 78 2.95 3.00 -23.25
CA PRO A 78 3.54 2.61 -24.53
C PRO A 78 3.64 1.09 -24.68
N VAL A 79 3.61 0.61 -25.92
CA VAL A 79 3.87 -0.80 -26.24
C VAL A 79 5.31 -1.18 -25.84
N ASN A 80 5.49 -2.35 -25.23
CA ASN A 80 6.78 -2.84 -24.72
C ASN A 80 7.44 -1.93 -23.68
N ASP A 81 6.64 -1.24 -22.85
CA ASP A 81 7.18 -0.50 -21.70
C ASP A 81 7.45 -1.43 -20.50
N THR A 82 8.43 -1.08 -19.68
CA THR A 82 8.62 -1.73 -18.38
C THR A 82 8.85 -0.67 -17.32
N SER A 83 7.89 -0.56 -16.41
CA SER A 83 7.86 0.43 -15.35
C SER A 83 7.59 -0.24 -14.00
N VAL A 84 8.38 0.11 -12.99
CA VAL A 84 8.35 -0.54 -11.66
C VAL A 84 8.26 0.51 -10.56
N PHE A 85 7.40 0.29 -9.57
CA PHE A 85 7.45 1.07 -8.33
C PHE A 85 7.45 0.11 -7.15
N TYR A 86 8.01 0.60 -6.04
CA TYR A 86 8.04 -0.12 -4.77
C TYR A 86 7.20 0.61 -3.73
N PHE A 87 6.52 -0.17 -2.90
CA PHE A 87 6.02 0.29 -1.62
C PHE A 87 6.88 -0.30 -0.50
N LYS A 88 7.75 0.52 0.09
CA LYS A 88 8.67 0.08 1.12
C LYS A 88 8.00 0.07 2.49
N VAL A 89 7.88 -1.11 3.07
CA VAL A 89 7.45 -1.28 4.46
C VAL A 89 8.69 -1.16 5.36
N VAL A 90 8.73 -0.10 6.16
CA VAL A 90 9.82 0.13 7.12
C VAL A 90 9.35 -0.36 8.49
N SER A 91 10.11 -1.27 9.10
CA SER A 91 9.93 -1.56 10.53
C SER A 91 10.40 -0.34 11.31
N TYR A 92 9.46 0.46 11.82
CA TYR A 92 9.78 1.58 12.69
C TYR A 92 9.90 1.07 14.11
N HIS A 93 11.04 1.31 14.74
CA HIS A 93 11.25 0.98 16.14
C HIS A 93 11.51 2.26 16.92
N PRO A 94 10.52 2.79 17.68
CA PRO A 94 10.75 3.96 18.51
C PRO A 94 11.80 3.62 19.59
N PRO A 95 12.78 4.51 19.84
CA PRO A 95 13.76 4.31 20.89
C PRO A 95 13.08 4.08 22.25
N GLY A 96 13.45 3.02 22.95
CA GLY A 96 12.96 2.73 24.31
C GLY A 96 11.69 1.88 24.40
N LEU A 97 11.18 1.36 23.28
CA LEU A 97 10.08 0.38 23.26
C LEU A 97 10.62 -1.03 22.91
N PRO A 98 9.89 -2.14 23.19
CA PRO A 98 10.26 -3.49 22.78
C PRO A 98 10.30 -3.68 21.25
N GLN A 99 11.16 -4.58 20.75
CA GLN A 99 11.58 -4.71 19.34
C GLN A 99 10.49 -5.12 18.31
N HIS A 100 9.24 -5.28 18.70
CA HIS A 100 8.20 -5.94 17.88
C HIS A 100 6.87 -5.18 17.78
N TRP A 101 6.84 -3.88 18.10
CA TRP A 101 5.56 -3.15 18.19
C TRP A 101 4.95 -2.71 16.85
N TYR A 102 5.70 -2.80 15.75
CA TYR A 102 5.27 -2.32 14.42
C TYR A 102 5.59 -3.32 13.31
N GLU A 103 5.21 -4.58 13.52
CA GLU A 103 5.24 -5.60 12.47
C GLU A 103 4.06 -5.37 11.51
N LEU A 104 4.30 -5.56 10.21
CA LEU A 104 3.24 -5.52 9.20
C LEU A 104 2.36 -6.76 9.38
N VAL A 105 1.24 -6.60 10.09
CA VAL A 105 0.29 -7.70 10.32
C VAL A 105 -0.61 -7.95 9.11
N GLY A 106 -0.70 -7.00 8.18
CA GLY A 106 -1.44 -7.15 6.93
C GLY A 106 -1.23 -5.97 6.00
N PHE A 107 -1.34 -6.24 4.70
CA PHE A 107 -1.29 -5.24 3.64
C PHE A 107 -2.44 -5.48 2.68
N SER A 108 -3.21 -4.45 2.41
CA SER A 108 -4.31 -4.49 1.45
C SER A 108 -4.26 -3.26 0.55
N PHE A 109 -4.62 -3.45 -0.71
CA PHE A 109 -4.69 -2.39 -1.69
C PHE A 109 -5.75 -2.73 -2.74
N ASN A 110 -6.27 -1.70 -3.40
CA ASN A 110 -7.15 -1.84 -4.55
C ASN A 110 -6.35 -1.54 -5.81
N TYR A 111 -6.51 -2.36 -6.85
CA TYR A 111 -5.87 -2.14 -8.14
C TYR A 111 -6.85 -2.43 -9.28
N ARG A 112 -6.56 -1.86 -10.45
CA ARG A 112 -7.29 -2.11 -11.70
C ARG A 112 -6.28 -2.16 -12.84
N LEU A 113 -6.56 -3.00 -13.83
CA LEU A 113 -5.68 -3.24 -14.97
C LEU A 113 -6.45 -2.99 -16.27
N ASP A 114 -5.75 -2.41 -17.24
CA ASP A 114 -6.14 -2.23 -18.63
C ASP A 114 -4.87 -2.56 -19.40
N ILE A 115 -4.77 -3.81 -19.82
CA ILE A 115 -3.53 -4.43 -20.29
C ILE A 115 -3.80 -5.17 -21.60
N ASP A 116 -2.88 -5.05 -22.55
CA ASP A 116 -2.97 -5.63 -23.87
C ASP A 116 -2.68 -7.13 -23.81
N SER A 117 -3.13 -7.87 -24.83
CA SER A 117 -2.91 -9.31 -24.89
C SER A 117 -1.42 -9.62 -25.03
N GLY A 118 -0.88 -10.41 -24.09
CA GLY A 118 0.51 -10.84 -24.08
C GLY A 118 1.43 -9.98 -23.20
N GLU A 119 0.95 -8.82 -22.74
CA GLU A 119 1.64 -8.02 -21.73
C GLU A 119 1.47 -8.66 -20.34
N ILE A 120 2.42 -8.41 -19.44
CA ILE A 120 2.47 -9.02 -18.11
C ILE A 120 2.45 -7.94 -17.03
N VAL A 121 1.70 -8.21 -15.97
CA VAL A 121 1.74 -7.43 -14.72
C VAL A 121 2.15 -8.34 -13.58
N LYS A 122 2.94 -7.80 -12.66
CA LYS A 122 3.37 -8.51 -11.46
C LYS A 122 3.04 -7.69 -10.23
N VAL A 123 2.60 -8.38 -9.18
CA VAL A 123 2.53 -7.84 -7.82
C VAL A 123 3.46 -8.70 -7.01
N GLU A 124 4.59 -8.15 -6.60
CA GLU A 124 5.65 -8.92 -5.96
C GLU A 124 5.88 -8.46 -4.51
N ILE A 125 6.19 -9.41 -3.63
CA ILE A 125 6.62 -9.15 -2.25
C ILE A 125 8.02 -9.68 -2.01
N SER A 126 8.81 -8.93 -1.25
CA SER A 126 10.11 -9.35 -0.73
C SER A 126 10.19 -9.08 0.77
N THR A 127 10.59 -10.08 1.54
CA THR A 127 10.78 -10.00 3.00
C THR A 127 12.26 -9.95 3.40
N ASP A 128 13.17 -10.03 2.44
CA ASP A 128 14.63 -10.11 2.64
C ASP A 128 15.39 -8.96 2.00
N SER A 129 14.78 -7.77 1.99
CA SER A 129 15.36 -6.54 1.43
C SER A 129 15.63 -6.58 -0.08
N GLY A 130 14.80 -7.33 -0.82
CA GLY A 130 14.81 -7.36 -2.28
C GLY A 130 15.74 -8.41 -2.89
N MET A 131 16.26 -9.36 -2.11
CA MET A 131 17.08 -10.45 -2.64
C MET A 131 16.23 -11.51 -3.34
N HIS A 132 15.06 -11.83 -2.77
CA HIS A 132 14.07 -12.72 -3.37
C HIS A 132 12.72 -12.02 -3.45
N TRP A 133 11.99 -12.30 -4.53
CA TRP A 133 10.67 -11.76 -4.83
C TRP A 133 9.72 -12.90 -5.16
N VAL A 134 8.49 -12.80 -4.66
CA VAL A 134 7.41 -13.77 -4.88
C VAL A 134 6.27 -13.06 -5.59
N ASN A 135 5.83 -13.57 -6.74
CA ASN A 135 4.72 -12.99 -7.51
C ASN A 135 3.37 -13.46 -6.94
N LEU A 136 2.68 -12.55 -6.25
CA LEU A 136 1.40 -12.80 -5.59
C LEU A 136 0.24 -13.10 -6.56
N LEU A 137 0.40 -12.83 -7.86
CA LEU A 137 -0.64 -13.11 -8.87
C LEU A 137 -0.53 -14.52 -9.49
N GLU A 138 0.64 -15.16 -9.38
CA GLU A 138 0.91 -16.43 -10.04
C GLU A 138 1.30 -17.54 -9.06
N GLU A 139 1.92 -17.18 -7.94
CA GLU A 139 2.41 -18.13 -6.95
C GLU A 139 1.38 -18.30 -5.81
N ASP A 140 1.12 -19.54 -5.39
CA ASP A 140 0.31 -19.83 -4.20
C ASP A 140 1.11 -19.46 -2.95
N THR A 141 0.84 -18.27 -2.42
CA THR A 141 1.52 -17.73 -1.25
C THR A 141 0.72 -17.99 0.02
N THR A 142 0.69 -19.24 0.47
CA THR A 142 0.29 -19.55 1.85
C THR A 142 1.41 -19.09 2.80
N TYR A 143 1.27 -17.86 3.31
CA TYR A 143 2.03 -17.29 4.43
C TYR A 143 1.09 -17.00 5.61
#